data_AF-A0AAJ6W094-F1
#
_entry.id   AF-A0AAJ6W094-F1
#
_cell.length_a   1.000
_cell.length_b   1.000
_cell.length_c   1.000
_cell.angle_alpha   90.00
_cell.angle_beta   90.00
_cell.angle_gamma   90.00
#
_symmetry.space_group_name_H-M   'P 1'
#
loop_
_entity.id
_entity.type
_entity.pdbx_description
1 polymer ?
#
loop_
_entity_poly.entity_id
_entity_poly.type
_entity_poly.pdbx_seq_one_letter_code
_entity_poly.pdbx_strand_id
1 'polypeptide(L)'
;MLRRSITLIRPLASSKTSVPRPFSTTNRLLKDDKKKNEDEDEIDNEPYEYSTSDAAKWKAEYTNHPKTDAPDIQGPIVAVSLSVFMLYFALIREENDIDERLYQPLEVTLTGLQKPE
;
A
#
# COMPACT_ATOMS: atom_id res chain seq x y z
N MET A 1 -49.02 28.00 -6.76
CA MET A 1 -47.59 27.75 -6.45
C MET A 1 -47.19 26.39 -7.00
N LEU A 2 -46.56 26.36 -8.19
CA LEU A 2 -46.07 25.12 -8.82
C LEU A 2 -44.62 24.88 -8.38
N ARG A 3 -44.36 23.83 -7.60
CA ARG A 3 -43.00 23.39 -7.28
C ARG A 3 -42.57 22.32 -8.29
N ARG A 4 -41.65 22.70 -9.19
CA ARG A 4 -41.00 21.79 -10.15
C ARG A 4 -40.08 20.85 -9.36
N SER A 5 -40.39 19.55 -9.36
CA SER A 5 -39.51 18.50 -8.88
C SER A 5 -38.67 17.99 -10.04
N ILE A 6 -37.43 18.44 -10.14
CA ILE A 6 -36.41 17.91 -11.06
C ILE A 6 -35.60 16.87 -10.27
N THR A 7 -35.88 15.60 -10.51
CA THR A 7 -35.02 14.49 -10.09
C THR A 7 -33.96 14.25 -11.16
N LEU A 8 -32.74 14.73 -10.91
CA LEU A 8 -31.56 14.34 -11.68
C LEU A 8 -31.03 13.01 -11.11
N ILE A 9 -31.18 11.93 -11.86
CA ILE A 9 -30.49 10.67 -11.58
C ILE A 9 -29.21 10.67 -12.42
N ARG A 10 -28.05 10.81 -11.77
CA ARG A 10 -26.75 10.51 -12.36
C ARG A 10 -26.42 9.03 -12.10
N PRO A 11 -26.06 8.22 -13.12
CA PRO A 11 -25.46 6.92 -12.86
C PRO A 11 -23.97 7.12 -12.52
N LEU A 12 -23.55 6.65 -11.35
CA LEU A 12 -22.15 6.58 -10.96
C LEU A 12 -21.55 5.30 -11.55
N ALA A 13 -20.80 5.42 -12.64
CA ALA A 13 -20.03 4.32 -13.20
C ALA A 13 -18.85 3.99 -12.26
N SER A 14 -19.02 2.97 -11.42
CA SER A 14 -17.94 2.39 -10.61
C SER A 14 -17.21 1.32 -11.43
N SER A 15 -16.17 1.73 -12.16
CA SER A 15 -15.18 0.81 -12.70
C SER A 15 -14.45 0.10 -11.55
N LYS A 16 -14.82 -1.15 -11.27
CA LYS A 16 -14.10 -2.03 -10.34
C LYS A 16 -13.04 -2.78 -11.14
N THR A 17 -11.83 -2.23 -11.24
CA THR A 17 -10.66 -3.02 -11.65
C THR A 17 -10.23 -3.91 -10.49
N SER A 18 -10.91 -5.05 -10.36
CA SER A 18 -10.48 -6.15 -9.50
C SER A 18 -9.26 -6.80 -10.15
N VAL A 19 -8.06 -6.45 -9.66
CA VAL A 19 -6.86 -7.21 -9.99
C VAL A 19 -6.85 -8.46 -9.09
N PRO A 20 -6.95 -9.69 -9.63
CA PRO A 20 -6.84 -10.89 -8.82
C PRO A 20 -5.39 -11.01 -8.32
N ARG A 21 -5.19 -10.96 -7.00
CA ARG A 21 -3.91 -11.35 -6.39
C ARG A 21 -3.84 -12.87 -6.34
N PRO A 22 -2.73 -13.51 -6.73
CA PRO A 22 -2.61 -14.96 -6.64
C PRO A 22 -2.62 -15.40 -5.18
N PHE A 23 -3.45 -16.40 -4.87
CA PHE A 23 -3.41 -17.12 -3.61
C PHE A 23 -2.08 -17.86 -3.51
N SER A 24 -1.21 -17.44 -2.59
CA SER A 24 -0.02 -18.20 -2.22
C SER A 24 -0.36 -19.12 -1.06
N THR A 25 -0.56 -20.40 -1.34
CA THR A 25 -0.60 -21.46 -0.32
C THR A 25 0.84 -21.78 0.07
N THR A 26 1.31 -21.22 1.19
CA THR A 26 2.54 -21.72 1.83
C THR A 26 2.15 -22.73 2.90
N ASN A 27 2.66 -23.96 2.77
CA ASN A 27 2.54 -24.99 3.81
C ASN A 27 3.42 -24.57 4.99
N ARG A 28 2.81 -23.99 6.03
CA ARG A 28 3.50 -23.64 7.27
C ARG A 28 3.71 -24.92 8.08
N LEU A 29 4.92 -25.46 8.04
CA LEU A 29 5.38 -26.48 9.00
C LEU A 29 5.19 -25.94 10.42
N LEU A 30 4.31 -26.57 11.17
CA LEU A 30 4.07 -26.32 12.59
C LEU A 30 5.29 -26.80 13.38
N LYS A 31 5.74 -25.95 14.30
CA LYS A 31 6.68 -26.33 15.36
C LYS A 31 5.82 -26.42 16.61
N ASP A 32 5.63 -27.65 17.09
CA ASP A 32 4.75 -27.99 18.20
C ASP A 32 5.32 -27.50 19.53
N ASP A 33 4.60 -26.60 20.21
CA ASP A 33 4.70 -26.42 21.65
C ASP A 33 3.43 -26.96 22.32
N LYS A 34 3.63 -28.11 22.94
CA LYS A 34 2.67 -29.08 23.46
C LYS A 34 1.97 -28.58 24.74
N LYS A 35 0.64 -28.40 24.71
CA LYS A 35 -0.21 -28.51 25.91
C LYS A 35 -1.25 -29.61 25.71
N LYS A 36 -0.88 -30.76 26.27
CA LYS A 36 -1.56 -32.05 26.30
C LYS A 36 -3.00 -31.93 26.82
N ASN A 37 -3.98 -32.29 26.00
CA ASN A 37 -5.10 -33.12 26.43
C ASN A 37 -5.10 -34.33 25.51
N GLU A 38 -5.21 -35.48 26.15
CA GLU A 38 -5.00 -36.80 25.59
C GLU A 38 -6.18 -37.14 24.68
N ASP A 39 -5.92 -37.29 23.38
CA ASP A 39 -6.49 -38.31 22.49
C ASP A 39 -5.60 -38.33 21.23
N GLU A 40 -4.71 -39.30 21.29
CA GLU A 40 -4.03 -40.09 20.26
C GLU A 40 -3.98 -39.59 18.81
N ASP A 41 -2.75 -39.63 18.30
CA ASP A 41 -2.30 -39.49 16.91
C ASP A 41 -2.89 -40.58 15.97
N GLU A 42 -4.21 -40.66 15.85
CA GLU A 42 -4.83 -41.34 14.72
C GLU A 42 -4.88 -40.33 13.57
N ILE A 43 -3.99 -40.49 12.59
CA ILE A 43 -4.13 -39.80 11.30
C ILE A 43 -5.35 -40.42 10.64
N ASP A 44 -6.51 -39.93 11.04
CA ASP A 44 -7.78 -40.34 10.49
C ASP A 44 -7.77 -39.91 9.01
N ASN A 45 -7.81 -40.88 8.10
CA ASN A 45 -7.83 -40.63 6.65
C ASN A 45 -9.21 -40.14 6.20
N GLU A 46 -10.10 -39.84 7.14
CA GLU A 46 -11.41 -39.25 6.88
C GLU A 46 -11.26 -37.74 6.59
N PRO A 47 -11.99 -37.20 5.59
CA PRO A 47 -12.01 -35.76 5.35
C PRO A 47 -12.45 -35.00 6.60
N TYR A 48 -11.61 -34.07 7.04
CA TYR A 48 -11.90 -33.21 8.18
C TYR A 48 -13.18 -32.38 7.95
N GLU A 49 -14.12 -32.47 8.88
CA GLU A 49 -15.40 -31.78 8.77
C GLU A 49 -15.24 -30.25 8.87
N TYR A 50 -15.66 -29.53 7.81
CA TYR A 50 -15.57 -28.07 7.80
C TYR A 50 -16.44 -27.42 8.88
N SER A 51 -17.62 -27.97 9.17
CA SER A 51 -18.59 -27.39 10.10
C SER A 51 -18.10 -27.31 11.55
N THR A 52 -17.27 -28.27 11.95
CA THR A 52 -16.68 -28.34 13.29
C THR A 52 -15.31 -27.65 13.38
N SER A 53 -14.75 -27.27 12.23
CA SER A 53 -13.45 -26.60 12.14
C SER A 53 -13.49 -25.14 12.58
N ASP A 54 -12.35 -24.66 13.09
CA ASP A 54 -12.13 -23.24 13.34
C ASP A 54 -12.24 -22.38 12.07
N ALA A 55 -12.11 -23.00 10.88
CA ALA A 55 -12.29 -22.32 9.61
C ALA A 55 -13.76 -21.95 9.33
N ALA A 56 -14.74 -22.67 9.88
CA ALA A 56 -16.16 -22.29 9.78
C ALA A 56 -16.49 -21.05 10.61
N LYS A 57 -15.74 -20.79 11.69
CA LYS A 57 -15.88 -19.58 12.51
C LYS A 57 -15.23 -18.35 11.87
N TRP A 58 -14.40 -18.53 10.85
CA TRP A 58 -13.69 -17.45 10.18
C TRP A 58 -14.65 -16.57 9.36
N LYS A 59 -14.94 -15.38 9.87
CA LYS A 59 -15.77 -14.39 9.17
C LYS A 59 -14.99 -13.70 8.05
N ALA A 60 -15.68 -13.37 6.96
CA ALA A 60 -15.11 -12.64 5.83
C ALA A 60 -14.53 -11.26 6.22
N GLU A 61 -14.98 -10.66 7.32
CA GLU A 61 -14.42 -9.42 7.86
C GLU A 61 -12.94 -9.55 8.22
N TYR A 62 -12.50 -10.70 8.73
CA TYR A 62 -11.10 -10.92 9.11
C TYR A 62 -10.17 -11.05 7.90
N THR A 63 -10.70 -11.46 6.74
CA THR A 63 -9.93 -11.50 5.48
C THR A 63 -9.85 -10.11 4.84
N ASN A 64 -10.95 -9.35 4.85
CA ASN A 64 -11.03 -8.05 4.19
C ASN A 64 -10.38 -6.91 4.99
N HIS A 65 -10.40 -7.02 6.32
CA HIS A 65 -9.74 -6.09 7.23
C HIS A 65 -9.03 -6.93 8.29
N PRO A 66 -7.83 -7.46 7.98
CA PRO A 66 -7.05 -8.14 8.99
C PRO A 66 -6.85 -7.15 10.13
N LYS A 67 -7.24 -7.54 11.35
CA LYS A 67 -6.87 -6.81 12.56
C LYS A 67 -5.36 -6.96 12.68
N THR A 68 -4.62 -6.00 12.13
CA THR A 68 -3.17 -5.96 12.25
C THR A 68 -2.87 -5.44 13.63
N ASP A 69 -2.07 -6.16 14.43
CA ASP A 69 -1.53 -5.68 15.71
C ASP A 69 -0.44 -4.58 15.50
N ALA A 70 -0.54 -3.86 14.39
CA ALA A 70 0.37 -2.79 14.03
C ALA A 70 -0.07 -1.48 14.69
N PRO A 71 0.87 -0.67 15.20
CA PRO A 71 0.54 0.64 15.75
C PRO A 71 0.06 1.57 14.64
N ASP A 72 -1.00 2.34 14.93
CA ASP A 72 -1.59 3.31 13.98
C ASP A 72 -0.59 4.37 13.46
N ILE A 73 0.52 4.58 14.19
CA ILE A 73 1.57 5.52 13.82
C ILE A 73 2.47 5.03 12.68
N GLN A 74 2.40 3.74 12.30
CA GLN A 74 3.29 3.13 11.30
C GLN A 74 3.17 3.79 9.92
N GLY A 75 1.96 4.13 9.48
CA GLY A 75 1.76 4.85 8.22
C GLY A 75 2.27 6.29 8.29
N PRO A 76 1.80 7.08 9.27
CA PRO A 76 2.24 8.47 9.46
C PRO A 76 3.75 8.64 9.62
N ILE A 77 4.45 7.77 10.36
CA ILE A 77 5.89 7.94 10.61
C ILE A 77 6.72 7.78 9.33
N VAL A 78 6.32 6.86 8.44
CA VAL A 78 6.95 6.66 7.14
C VAL A 78 6.63 7.82 6.19
N ALA A 79 5.39 8.31 6.22
CA ALA A 79 5.01 9.49 5.44
C ALA A 79 5.80 10.73 5.89
N VAL A 80 6.00 10.90 7.21
CA VAL A 80 6.78 12.02 7.77
C VAL A 80 8.24 11.94 7.35
N SER A 81 8.89 10.78 7.43
CA SER A 81 10.29 10.66 7.01
C SER A 81 10.49 10.96 5.52
N LEU A 82 9.60 10.45 4.66
CA LEU A 82 9.58 10.79 3.24
C LEU A 82 9.29 12.28 3.00
N SER A 83 8.39 12.88 3.78
CA SER A 83 8.05 14.30 3.64
C SER A 83 9.23 15.21 4.00
N VAL A 84 10.03 14.86 5.01
CA VAL A 84 11.25 15.60 5.38
C VAL A 84 12.27 15.52 4.25
N PHE A 85 12.45 14.33 3.65
CA PHE A 85 13.32 14.20 2.48
C PHE A 85 12.78 15.03 1.31
N MET A 86 11.49 14.97 1.00
CA MET A 86 10.89 15.77 -0.07
C MET A 86 11.02 17.27 0.20
N LEU A 87 10.81 17.73 1.43
CA LEU A 87 10.96 19.12 1.82
C LEU A 87 12.40 19.61 1.63
N TYR A 88 13.37 18.76 1.98
CA TYR A 88 14.77 19.02 1.72
C TYR A 88 15.05 19.19 0.23
N PHE A 89 14.57 18.28 -0.63
CA PHE A 89 14.80 18.35 -2.08
C PHE A 89 14.01 19.46 -2.78
N ALA A 90 12.78 19.75 -2.34
CA ALA A 90 11.89 20.66 -3.05
C ALA A 90 12.02 22.12 -2.62
N LEU A 91 12.37 22.39 -1.35
CA LEU A 91 12.40 23.76 -0.82
C LEU A 91 13.76 24.18 -0.28
N ILE A 92 14.44 23.31 0.47
CA ILE A 92 15.65 23.70 1.23
C ILE A 92 16.93 23.52 0.39
N ARG A 93 16.91 22.62 -0.59
CA ARG A 93 17.99 22.47 -1.55
C ARG A 93 18.02 23.73 -2.41
N GLU A 94 19.17 24.38 -2.38
CA GLU A 94 19.56 25.67 -2.97
C GLU A 94 19.45 25.72 -4.52
N GLU A 95 18.57 24.91 -5.13
CA GLU A 95 18.42 24.76 -6.58
C GLU A 95 17.67 25.91 -7.24
N ASN A 96 17.00 26.81 -6.52
CA ASN A 96 16.53 28.04 -7.18
C ASN A 96 17.71 28.94 -7.67
N ASP A 97 18.97 28.62 -7.35
CA ASP A 97 20.16 29.31 -7.88
C ASP A 97 20.94 28.46 -8.92
N ILE A 98 20.66 27.15 -9.05
CA ILE A 98 21.28 26.28 -10.07
C ILE A 98 20.43 26.23 -11.34
N ASP A 99 19.10 26.20 -11.19
CA ASP A 99 18.19 26.38 -12.32
C ASP A 99 18.42 27.73 -13.00
N GLU A 100 18.60 28.79 -12.21
CA GLU A 100 18.85 30.14 -12.73
C GLU A 100 20.18 30.25 -13.49
N ARG A 101 21.20 29.46 -13.10
CA ARG A 101 22.47 29.32 -13.85
C ARG A 101 22.33 28.52 -15.14
N LEU A 102 21.37 27.61 -15.24
CA LEU A 102 21.09 26.84 -16.47
C LEU A 102 20.44 27.71 -17.56
N TYR A 103 19.72 28.76 -17.18
CA TYR A 103 19.15 29.73 -18.11
C TYR A 103 20.14 30.80 -18.61
N GLN A 104 21.36 30.85 -18.06
CA GLN A 104 22.38 31.79 -18.53
C GLN A 104 22.96 31.34 -19.89
N PRO A 105 23.18 32.28 -20.82
CA PRO A 105 23.76 31.94 -22.13
C PRO A 105 25.16 31.33 -21.96
N LEU A 106 25.42 30.28 -22.73
CA LEU A 106 26.65 29.46 -22.68
C LEU A 106 27.94 30.30 -22.78
N GLU A 107 27.84 31.45 -23.46
CA GLU A 107 28.92 32.42 -23.68
C GLU A 107 29.41 33.08 -22.38
N VAL A 108 28.54 33.24 -21.39
CA VAL A 108 28.86 33.81 -20.07
C VAL A 108 29.40 32.74 -19.14
N THR A 109 28.88 31.51 -19.26
CA THR A 109 29.26 30.36 -18.42
C THR A 109 30.59 29.73 -18.83
N LEU A 110 30.98 29.80 -20.11
CA LEU A 110 32.22 29.22 -20.64
C LEU A 110 33.13 30.30 -21.23
N THR A 111 33.93 30.95 -20.37
CA THR A 111 35.01 31.85 -20.77
C THR A 111 36.15 31.06 -21.45
N GLY A 112 36.08 30.89 -22.78
CA GLY A 112 37.15 30.24 -23.55
C GLY A 112 36.76 29.59 -24.89
N LEU A 113 35.47 29.58 -25.25
CA LEU A 113 34.96 28.99 -26.50
C LEU A 113 34.90 29.97 -27.69
N GLN A 114 35.47 31.17 -27.55
CA GLN A 114 35.63 32.07 -28.69
C GLN A 114 36.69 31.50 -29.63
N LYS A 115 36.24 31.03 -30.80
CA LYS A 115 37.12 30.73 -31.91
C LYS A 115 37.78 32.04 -32.34
N PRO A 116 39.13 32.16 -32.29
CA PRO A 116 39.78 33.34 -32.84
C PRO A 116 39.46 33.41 -34.34
N GLU A 117 38.99 34.57 -34.80
CA GLU A 117 38.87 34.89 -36.23
C GLU A 117 40.23 34.83 -36.93
#